data_AF-A0A8T6BTL8-F1
#
_entry.id   AF-A0A8T6BTL8-F1
#
_cell.length_a   1.000
_cell.length_b   1.000
_cell.length_c   1.000
_cell.angle_alpha   90.00
_cell.angle_beta   90.00
_cell.angle_gamma   90.00
#
_symmetry.space_group_name_H-M   'P 1'
#
loop_
_entity.id
_entity.type
_entity.pdbx_description
1 polymer ?
#
loop_
_entity_poly.entity_id
_entity_poly.type
_entity_poly.pdbx_seq_one_letter_code
_entity_poly.pdbx_strand_id
1 'polypeptide(L)'
;MSYSVMFALLLLTPLLFSLLCFACRKRGLSATCTVTVLHSLGITLLLILALWVVQTAADAGEIFAAGLWLHIDGLGGLFLAILGVIGFLTG
;
A
#
# COMPACT_ATOMS: atom_id res chain seq x y z
N MET A 1 -1.98 -14.45 8.60
CA MET A 1 -3.06 -13.45 8.43
C MET A 1 -3.93 -13.88 7.26
N SER A 2 -5.24 -13.62 7.23
CA SER A 2 -6.06 -13.97 6.05
C SER A 2 -5.69 -13.11 4.84
N TYR A 3 -5.67 -13.69 3.64
CA TYR A 3 -5.36 -12.97 2.40
C TYR A 3 -6.30 -11.78 2.14
N SER A 4 -7.57 -11.88 2.53
CA SER A 4 -8.52 -10.78 2.44
C SER A 4 -8.10 -9.58 3.29
N VAL A 5 -7.57 -9.83 4.51
CA VAL A 5 -7.07 -8.76 5.38
C VAL A 5 -5.79 -8.17 4.79
N MET A 6 -4.93 -9.00 4.21
CA MET A 6 -3.68 -8.56 3.60
C MET A 6 -3.93 -7.60 2.43
N PHE A 7 -4.82 -7.95 1.51
CA PHE A 7 -5.20 -7.04 0.43
C PHE A 7 -5.97 -5.82 0.93
N ALA A 8 -6.82 -5.96 1.95
CA ALA A 8 -7.47 -4.81 2.56
C ALA A 8 -6.44 -3.81 3.10
N LEU A 9 -5.38 -4.27 3.77
CA LEU A 9 -4.29 -3.39 4.22
C LEU A 9 -3.56 -2.74 3.05
N LEU A 10 -3.22 -3.52 2.00
CA LEU A 10 -2.54 -3.00 0.82
C LEU A 10 -3.34 -1.88 0.14
N LEU A 11 -4.66 -2.04 0.01
CA LEU A 11 -5.55 -1.08 -0.67
C LEU A 11 -5.96 0.08 0.24
N LEU A 12 -6.25 -0.17 1.51
CA LEU A 12 -6.73 0.86 2.44
C LEU A 12 -5.61 1.78 2.92
N THR A 13 -4.37 1.31 3.02
CA THR A 13 -3.25 2.15 3.45
C THR A 13 -3.13 3.45 2.64
N PRO A 14 -2.94 3.43 1.31
CA PRO A 14 -2.81 4.66 0.53
C PRO A 14 -4.08 5.51 0.57
N LEU A 15 -5.26 4.88 0.63
CA LEU A 15 -6.54 5.60 0.75
C LEU A 15 -6.65 6.37 2.07
N LEU A 16 -6.35 5.72 3.20
CA LEU A 16 -6.41 6.32 4.52
C LEU A 16 -5.39 7.44 4.67
N PHE A 17 -4.15 7.22 4.22
CA PHE A 17 -3.12 8.28 4.24
C PHE A 17 -3.52 9.47 3.36
N SER A 18 -4.13 9.23 2.19
CA SER A 18 -4.64 10.31 1.34
C SER A 18 -5.75 11.12 2.03
N LEU A 19 -6.68 10.45 2.73
CA LEU A 19 -7.73 11.11 3.51
C LEU A 19 -7.16 11.90 4.69
N LEU A 20 -6.15 11.37 5.39
CA LEU A 20 -5.47 12.06 6.48
C LEU A 20 -4.72 13.29 5.98
N CYS A 21 -3.97 13.18 4.89
CA CYS A 21 -3.32 14.32 4.24
C CYS A 21 -4.34 15.38 3.82
N PHE A 22 -5.47 14.97 3.23
CA PHE A 22 -6.56 15.89 2.90
C PHE A 22 -7.16 16.56 4.14
N ALA A 23 -7.35 15.84 5.24
CA ALA A 23 -7.85 16.39 6.49
C ALA A 23 -6.89 17.43 7.11
N CYS A 24 -5.58 17.28 6.90
CA CYS A 24 -4.55 18.21 7.37
C CYS A 24 -4.63 19.59 6.71
N ARG A 25 -5.31 19.74 5.57
CA ARG A 25 -5.55 21.05 4.91
C ARG A 25 -6.17 22.10 5.85
N LYS A 26 -6.88 21.65 6.90
CA LYS A 26 -7.54 22.52 7.88
C LYS A 26 -6.56 23.23 8.84
N ARG A 27 -5.25 22.92 8.82
CA ARG A 27 -4.24 23.40 9.78
C ARG A 27 -3.41 24.63 9.35
N GLY A 28 -3.69 25.27 8.22
CA GLY A 28 -2.99 26.49 7.80
C GLY A 28 -1.49 26.29 7.49
N LEU A 29 -0.63 27.26 7.81
CA LEU A 29 0.81 27.30 7.42
C LEU A 29 1.66 26.08 7.85
N SER A 30 1.24 25.32 8.88
CA SER A 30 1.94 24.11 9.36
C SER A 30 1.47 22.81 8.65
N ALA A 31 0.46 22.90 7.79
CA ALA A 31 -0.12 21.75 7.10
C ALA A 31 0.90 21.04 6.19
N THR A 32 1.81 21.78 5.53
CA THR A 32 2.77 21.21 4.58
C THR A 32 3.70 20.19 5.25
N CYS A 33 4.34 20.55 6.38
CA CYS A 33 5.23 19.62 7.09
C CYS A 33 4.48 18.38 7.58
N THR A 34 3.26 18.56 8.12
CA THR A 34 2.44 17.43 8.59
C THR A 34 2.07 16.49 7.44
N VAL A 35 1.67 17.05 6.28
CA VAL A 35 1.31 16.27 5.09
C VAL A 35 2.52 15.53 4.54
N THR A 36 3.70 16.15 4.48
CA THR A 36 4.93 15.48 4.04
C THR A 36 5.25 14.29 4.92
N VAL A 37 5.24 14.45 6.25
CA VAL A 37 5.52 13.34 7.18
C VAL A 37 4.48 12.22 7.03
N LEU A 38 3.19 12.55 6.97
CA LEU A 38 2.13 11.55 6.77
C LEU A 38 2.30 10.82 5.43
N HIS A 39 2.57 11.54 4.35
CA HIS A 39 2.78 10.95 3.04
C HIS A 39 3.98 10.01 3.03
N SER A 40 5.13 10.46 3.56
CA SER A 40 6.35 9.64 3.66
C SER A 40 6.12 8.37 4.49
N LEU A 41 5.39 8.46 5.62
CA LEU A 41 5.01 7.30 6.41
C LEU A 41 4.09 6.35 5.62
N GLY A 42 3.10 6.90 4.91
CA GLY A 42 2.15 6.13 4.13
C GLY A 42 2.80 5.36 2.97
N ILE A 43 3.69 6.01 2.22
CA ILE A 43 4.39 5.38 1.10
C ILE A 43 5.42 4.35 1.57
N THR A 44 6.09 4.60 2.70
CA THR A 44 6.99 3.61 3.34
C THR A 44 6.21 2.37 3.77
N LEU A 45 5.06 2.56 4.43
CA LEU A 45 4.21 1.45 4.85
C LEU A 45 3.66 0.68 3.64
N LEU A 46 3.26 1.38 2.58
CA LEU A 46 2.80 0.75 1.34
C LEU A 46 3.88 -0.11 0.69
N LEU A 47 5.14 0.36 0.65
CA LEU A 47 6.26 -0.43 0.16
C LEU A 47 6.43 -1.72 0.96
N ILE A 48 6.39 -1.64 2.30
CA ILE A 48 6.50 -2.81 3.19
C ILE A 48 5.37 -3.81 2.90
N LEU A 49 4.14 -3.33 2.80
CA LEU A 49 2.98 -4.17 2.52
C LEU A 49 3.06 -4.80 1.12
N ALA A 50 3.50 -4.06 0.11
CA ALA A 50 3.68 -4.57 -1.24
C ALA A 50 4.69 -5.72 -1.28
N LEU A 51 5.88 -5.51 -0.69
CA LEU A 51 6.92 -6.56 -0.64
C LEU A 51 6.47 -7.77 0.17
N TRP A 52 5.70 -7.56 1.24
CA TRP A 52 5.16 -8.66 2.04
C TRP A 52 4.12 -9.50 1.28
N VAL A 53 3.24 -8.86 0.51
CA VAL A 53 2.28 -9.55 -0.37
C VAL A 53 3.02 -10.35 -1.44
N VAL A 54 4.07 -9.76 -2.03
CA VAL A 54 4.90 -10.43 -3.05
C VAL A 54 5.60 -11.66 -2.48
N GLN A 55 6.20 -11.56 -1.30
CA GLN A 55 6.78 -12.71 -0.61
C GLN A 55 5.73 -13.80 -0.35
N THR A 56 4.57 -13.42 0.18
CA THR A 56 3.48 -14.35 0.45
C THR A 56 3.02 -15.07 -0.83
N ALA A 57 2.98 -14.35 -1.97
CA ALA A 57 2.60 -14.92 -3.26
C ALA A 57 3.69 -15.86 -3.81
N ALA A 58 4.96 -15.52 -3.61
CA ALA A 58 6.07 -16.39 -3.98
C ALA A 58 6.05 -17.72 -3.20
N ASP A 59 5.69 -17.68 -1.92
CA ASP A 59 5.60 -18.88 -1.07
C ASP A 59 4.35 -19.72 -1.37
N ALA A 60 3.21 -19.07 -1.63
CA ALA A 60 1.93 -19.74 -1.87
C ALA A 60 1.70 -20.17 -3.34
N GLY A 61 2.49 -19.64 -4.28
CA GLY A 61 2.30 -19.78 -5.72
C GLY A 61 1.22 -18.84 -6.25
N GLU A 62 0.01 -18.91 -5.68
CA GLU A 62 -1.11 -18.03 -6.01
C GLU A 62 -1.91 -17.65 -4.76
N ILE A 63 -2.38 -16.41 -4.73
CA ILE A 63 -3.21 -15.88 -3.65
C ILE A 63 -4.59 -15.54 -4.21
N PHE A 64 -5.64 -16.04 -3.56
CA PHE A 64 -7.02 -15.64 -3.81
C PHE A 64 -7.69 -15.14 -2.54
N ALA A 65 -8.50 -14.10 -2.66
CA ALA A 65 -9.17 -13.48 -1.52
C ALA A 65 -10.51 -12.84 -1.90
N ALA A 66 -11.26 -12.42 -0.87
CA ALA A 66 -12.56 -11.76 -1.00
C ALA A 66 -13.54 -12.53 -1.91
N GLY A 67 -13.60 -13.86 -1.75
CA GLY A 67 -14.46 -14.71 -2.58
C GLY A 67 -14.05 -14.75 -4.06
N LEU A 68 -12.74 -14.85 -4.33
CA LEU A 68 -12.13 -14.87 -5.67
C LEU A 68 -12.15 -13.52 -6.42
N TRP A 69 -12.54 -12.42 -5.76
CA TRP A 69 -12.50 -11.08 -6.36
C TRP A 69 -11.09 -10.53 -6.51
N LEU A 70 -10.19 -10.94 -5.62
CA LEU A 70 -8.80 -10.48 -5.61
C LEU A 70 -7.89 -11.68 -5.79
N HIS A 71 -6.98 -11.56 -6.77
CA HIS A 71 -6.04 -12.61 -7.13
C HIS A 71 -4.66 -11.99 -7.39
N ILE A 72 -3.62 -12.62 -6.87
CA ILE A 72 -2.23 -12.34 -7.23
C ILE A 72 -1.53 -13.66 -7.53
N ASP A 73 -1.00 -13.73 -8.75
CA ASP A 73 -0.06 -14.73 -9.25
C ASP A 73 1.36 -14.15 -9.32
N GLY A 74 2.31 -14.91 -9.89
CA GLY A 74 3.69 -14.46 -10.04
C GLY A 74 3.84 -13.17 -10.85
N LEU A 75 3.02 -12.97 -11.90
CA LEU A 75 3.06 -11.76 -12.73
C LEU A 75 2.50 -10.55 -11.98
N GLY A 76 1.36 -10.71 -11.32
CA GLY A 76 0.77 -9.69 -10.45
C GLY A 76 1.71 -9.31 -9.31
N GLY A 77 2.42 -10.28 -8.73
CA GLY A 77 3.45 -10.05 -7.73
C GLY A 77 4.63 -9.22 -8.27
N LEU A 78 5.12 -9.54 -9.48
CA LEU A 78 6.18 -8.76 -10.12
C LEU A 78 5.77 -7.30 -10.34
N PHE A 79 4.56 -7.06 -10.88
CA PHE A 79 4.06 -5.70 -11.07
C PHE A 79 3.85 -4.97 -9.75
N LEU A 80 3.36 -5.66 -8.72
CA LEU A 80 3.20 -5.09 -7.39
C LEU A 80 4.54 -4.66 -6.77
N ALA A 81 5.59 -5.47 -6.92
CA ALA A 81 6.94 -5.12 -6.46
C ALA A 81 7.46 -3.86 -7.17
N ILE A 82 7.31 -3.78 -8.49
CA ILE A 82 7.73 -2.63 -9.29
C ILE A 82 6.96 -1.37 -8.87
N LEU A 83 5.63 -1.45 -8.78
CA LEU A 83 4.80 -0.33 -8.36
C LEU A 83 5.12 0.12 -6.93
N GLY A 84 5.38 -0.80 -6.01
CA GLY A 84 5.79 -0.49 -4.65
C GLY A 84 7.11 0.28 -4.60
N VAL A 85 8.15 -0.22 -5.29
CA VAL A 85 9.48 0.41 -5.30
C VAL A 85 9.45 1.75 -6.03
N ILE A 86 8.88 1.82 -7.23
CA ILE A 86 8.83 3.07 -8.01
C ILE A 86 7.95 4.10 -7.30
N GLY A 87 6.79 3.68 -6.78
CA GLY A 87 5.91 4.56 -6.02
C GLY A 87 6.61 5.18 -4.82
N PHE A 88 7.44 4.41 -4.10
CA PHE A 88 8.27 4.91 -3.00
C PHE A 88 9.36 5.88 -3.44
N LEU A 89 10.01 5.63 -4.58
CA LEU A 89 11.08 6.52 -5.07
C LEU A 89 10.56 7.86 -5.60
N THR A 90 9.30 7.91 -6.05
CA THR A 90 8.70 9.11 -6.68
C THR A 90 7.76 9.91 -5.78
N GLY A 91 7.32 9.36 -4.63
CA GLY A 91 6.38 9.99 -3.70
C GLY A 91 7.07 10.74 -2.57
#